data_AF-A0A2N1NLX9-F1
#
_entry.id   AF-A0A2N1NLX9-F1
#
_cell.length_a   1.000
_cell.length_b   1.000
_cell.length_c   1.000
_cell.angle_alpha   90.00
_cell.angle_beta   90.00
_cell.angle_gamma   90.00
#
_symmetry.space_group_name_H-M   'P 1'
#
loop_
_entity.id
_entity.type
_entity.pdbx_description
1 polymer ?
#
loop_
_entity_poly.entity_id
_entity_poly.type
_entity_poly.pdbx_seq_one_letter_code
_entity_poly.pdbx_strand_id
1 'polypeptide(L)'
;MRKWARKRLPCSEPGCNKPTGSASGRCRQHIRGYYQIQYVNRLRDNALMYDQYLARVQELANLNAQRRQENLIQPLSYEQLMNSHRDRLEELNITLCRECLIPIGSEGGEYCNECIA
;
A
#
# COMPACT_ATOMS: atom_id res chain seq x y z
N MET A 1 13.37 -38.12 39.94
CA MET A 1 12.66 -37.59 38.75
C MET A 1 13.03 -38.41 37.52
N ARG A 2 12.08 -39.12 36.89
CA ARG A 2 12.33 -39.85 35.64
C ARG A 2 12.39 -38.86 34.47
N LYS A 3 13.56 -38.71 33.83
CA LYS A 3 13.71 -37.91 32.61
C LYS A 3 12.99 -38.63 31.47
N TRP A 4 11.85 -38.11 31.03
CA TRP A 4 11.19 -38.61 29.82
C TRP A 4 12.09 -38.30 28.61
N ALA A 5 12.62 -39.34 27.97
CA ALA A 5 13.36 -39.18 26.73
C ALA A 5 12.38 -38.76 25.62
N ARG A 6 12.60 -37.58 25.01
CA ARG A 6 11.84 -37.17 23.82
C ARG A 6 11.97 -38.25 22.74
N LYS A 7 10.84 -38.78 22.25
CA LYS A 7 10.80 -39.71 21.12
C LYS A 7 11.54 -39.07 19.95
N ARG A 8 12.57 -39.74 19.43
CA ARG A 8 13.30 -39.28 18.26
C ARG A 8 12.71 -39.95 17.02
N LEU A 9 12.37 -39.16 16.02
CA LEU A 9 11.87 -39.62 14.73
C LEU A 9 13.01 -39.69 13.72
N PRO A 10 12.92 -40.50 12.65
CA PRO A 10 13.90 -40.45 11.57
C PRO A 10 13.92 -39.06 10.92
N CYS A 11 15.09 -38.66 10.44
CA CYS A 11 15.27 -37.42 9.67
C CYS A 11 14.39 -37.43 8.42
N SER A 12 13.77 -36.31 8.08
CA SER A 12 12.91 -36.21 6.89
C SER A 12 13.70 -36.07 5.57
N GLU A 13 15.05 -36.11 5.60
CA GLU A 13 15.82 -36.00 4.34
C GLU A 13 15.79 -37.33 3.60
N PRO A 14 15.54 -37.34 2.28
CA PRO A 14 15.61 -38.56 1.48
C PRO A 14 16.93 -39.30 1.70
N GLY A 15 16.85 -40.59 2.03
CA GLY A 15 18.02 -41.42 2.31
C GLY A 15 18.69 -41.18 3.67
N CYS A 16 18.17 -40.29 4.52
CA CYS A 16 18.67 -40.08 5.88
C CYS A 16 17.73 -40.65 6.94
N ASN A 17 18.16 -41.69 7.64
CA ASN A 17 17.38 -42.29 8.74
C ASN A 17 17.89 -41.91 10.14
N LYS A 18 18.71 -40.86 10.25
CA LYS A 18 19.31 -40.45 11.52
C LYS A 18 18.23 -39.93 12.50
N PRO A 19 18.20 -40.39 13.76
CA PRO A 19 17.18 -39.98 14.71
C PRO A 19 17.33 -38.50 15.09
N THR A 20 16.23 -37.76 15.00
CA THR A 20 16.15 -36.34 15.34
C THR A 20 15.00 -36.04 16.29
N GLY A 21 15.20 -35.01 17.12
CA GLY A 21 14.15 -34.39 17.93
C GLY A 21 14.01 -32.90 17.63
N SER A 22 14.54 -32.44 16.49
CA SER A 22 14.37 -31.06 16.04
C SER A 22 12.95 -30.81 15.55
N ALA A 23 12.45 -29.60 15.74
CA ALA A 23 11.14 -29.20 15.23
C ALA A 23 11.04 -29.24 13.70
N SER A 24 12.18 -29.03 13.01
CA SER A 24 12.25 -29.13 11.55
C SER A 24 12.23 -30.57 11.02
N GLY A 25 12.28 -31.59 11.90
CA GLY A 25 12.39 -32.99 11.48
C GLY A 25 13.72 -33.33 10.81
N ARG A 26 14.74 -32.44 10.89
CA ARG A 26 16.06 -32.63 10.28
C ARG A 26 17.13 -32.98 11.33
N CYS A 27 17.99 -33.95 11.05
CA CYS A 27 19.11 -34.28 11.94
C CYS A 27 20.18 -33.18 11.93
N ARG A 28 21.17 -33.26 12.84
CA ARG A 28 22.24 -32.25 12.95
C ARG A 28 23.01 -31.98 11.66
N GLN A 29 23.12 -32.97 10.77
CA GLN A 29 23.79 -32.81 9.49
C GLN A 29 22.98 -31.92 8.53
N HIS A 30 21.67 -32.05 8.53
CA HIS A 30 20.78 -31.41 7.54
C HIS A 30 20.12 -30.13 8.06
N ILE A 31 20.08 -29.95 9.39
CA ILE A 31 19.39 -28.81 10.02
C ILE A 31 19.99 -27.46 9.60
N ARG A 32 21.32 -27.38 9.45
CA ARG A 32 22.00 -26.12 9.09
C ARG A 32 21.65 -25.69 7.67
N GLY A 33 21.81 -26.59 6.70
CA GLY A 33 21.48 -26.32 5.30
C GLY A 33 20.00 -25.96 5.12
N TYR A 34 19.10 -26.66 5.82
CA TYR A 34 17.68 -26.37 5.81
C TYR A 34 17.36 -24.90 6.19
N TYR A 35 17.87 -24.43 7.34
CA TYR A 35 17.58 -23.07 7.78
C TYR A 35 18.29 -22.01 6.93
N GLN A 36 19.46 -22.30 6.37
CA GLN A 36 20.14 -21.40 5.43
C GLN A 36 19.32 -21.22 4.13
N ILE A 37 18.85 -22.31 3.54
CA ILE A 37 18.00 -22.26 2.34
C ILE A 37 16.70 -21.52 2.65
N GLN A 38 16.05 -21.84 3.78
CA GLN A 38 14.81 -21.18 4.19
C GLN A 38 15.02 -19.66 4.38
N TYR A 39 16.14 -19.25 4.97
CA TYR A 39 16.47 -17.84 5.15
C TYR A 39 16.67 -17.12 3.81
N VAL A 40 17.47 -17.70 2.91
CA VAL A 40 17.70 -17.12 1.58
C VAL A 40 16.42 -17.02 0.77
N ASN A 41 15.56 -18.04 0.82
CA ASN A 41 14.26 -18.00 0.14
C ASN A 41 13.39 -16.86 0.68
N ARG A 42 13.29 -16.69 2.00
CA ARG A 42 12.56 -15.54 2.58
C ARG A 42 13.12 -14.19 2.12
N LEU A 43 14.44 -14.05 2.00
CA LEU A 43 15.02 -12.82 1.48
C LEU A 43 14.64 -12.56 0.02
N ARG A 44 14.63 -13.60 -0.81
CA ARG A 44 14.21 -13.50 -2.22
C ARG A 44 12.74 -13.14 -2.34
N ASP A 45 11.88 -13.80 -1.57
CA ASP A 45 10.44 -13.53 -1.56
C ASP A 45 10.18 -12.07 -1.13
N ASN A 46 10.89 -11.59 -0.10
CA ASN A 46 10.79 -10.20 0.34
C ASN A 46 11.25 -9.21 -0.74
N ALA A 47 12.35 -9.50 -1.44
CA ALA A 47 12.84 -8.65 -2.54
C ALA A 47 11.82 -8.58 -3.69
N LEU A 48 11.24 -9.72 -4.07
CA LEU A 48 10.20 -9.77 -5.10
C LEU A 48 8.96 -8.95 -4.71
N MET A 49 8.52 -9.05 -3.46
CA MET A 49 7.39 -8.25 -2.95
C MET A 49 7.71 -6.75 -2.99
N TYR A 50 8.95 -6.36 -2.70
CA TYR A 50 9.39 -4.98 -2.78
C TYR A 50 9.40 -4.46 -4.22
N ASP A 51 9.90 -5.25 -5.17
CA ASP A 51 9.89 -4.89 -6.60
C ASP A 51 8.45 -4.72 -7.13
N GLN A 52 7.54 -5.60 -6.72
CA GLN A 52 6.11 -5.49 -7.05
C GLN A 52 5.49 -4.22 -6.45
N TYR A 53 5.82 -3.91 -5.19
CA TYR A 53 5.37 -2.68 -4.54
C TYR A 53 5.85 -1.44 -5.29
N LEU A 54 7.13 -1.38 -5.67
CA LEU A 54 7.68 -0.26 -6.42
C LEU A 54 7.04 -0.11 -7.80
N ALA A 55 6.81 -1.20 -8.52
CA ALA A 55 6.11 -1.18 -9.80
C ALA A 55 4.70 -0.58 -9.67
N ARG A 56 3.96 -0.96 -8.61
CA ARG A 56 2.63 -0.42 -8.34
C ARG A 56 2.65 1.07 -7.97
N VAL A 57 3.63 1.50 -7.19
CA VAL A 57 3.82 2.93 -6.86
C VAL A 57 4.10 3.73 -8.14
N GLN A 58 4.93 3.22 -9.04
CA GLN A 58 5.22 3.87 -10.31
C GLN A 58 3.97 3.96 -11.20
N GLU A 59 3.18 2.89 -11.28
CA GLU A 59 1.92 2.89 -12.02
C GLU A 59 0.95 3.94 -11.47
N LEU A 60 0.77 4.01 -10.15
CA LEU A 60 -0.06 5.02 -9.50
C LEU A 60 0.47 6.44 -9.75
N ALA A 61 1.78 6.64 -9.75
CA ALA A 61 2.38 7.93 -10.09
C ALA A 61 2.06 8.34 -11.52
N ASN A 62 2.14 7.42 -12.48
CA ASN A 62 1.81 7.64 -13.88
C ASN A 62 0.32 7.96 -14.07
N LEU A 63 -0.58 7.21 -13.43
CA LEU A 63 -2.02 7.46 -13.46
C LEU A 63 -2.37 8.84 -12.89
N ASN A 64 -1.73 9.23 -11.78
CA ASN A 64 -1.92 10.56 -11.20
C ASN A 64 -1.39 11.67 -12.12
N ALA A 65 -0.26 11.47 -12.79
CA ALA A 65 0.26 12.43 -13.76
C ALA A 65 -0.71 12.60 -14.95
N GLN A 66 -1.27 11.49 -15.46
CA GLN A 66 -2.28 11.52 -16.50
C GLN A 66 -3.54 12.27 -16.06
N ARG A 67 -4.08 11.96 -14.87
CA ARG A 67 -5.24 12.70 -14.31
C ARG A 67 -4.99 14.19 -14.19
N ARG A 68 -3.79 14.62 -13.81
CA ARG A 68 -3.42 16.04 -13.77
C ARG A 68 -3.46 16.67 -15.15
N GLN A 69 -2.97 15.96 -16.18
CA GLN A 69 -3.02 16.43 -17.56
C GLN A 69 -4.45 16.50 -18.10
N GLU A 70 -5.27 15.49 -17.81
CA GLU A 70 -6.70 15.49 -18.17
C GLU A 70 -7.44 16.66 -17.53
N ASN A 71 -7.22 16.93 -16.23
CA ASN A 71 -7.80 18.08 -15.54
C ASN A 71 -7.36 19.44 -16.11
N LEU A 72 -6.15 19.53 -16.71
CA LEU A 72 -5.70 20.75 -17.38
C LEU A 72 -6.43 20.96 -18.72
N ILE A 73 -6.74 19.87 -19.43
CA ILE A 73 -7.43 19.91 -20.73
C ILE A 73 -8.93 20.11 -20.54
N GLN A 74 -9.50 19.44 -19.54
CA GLN A 74 -10.92 19.49 -19.20
C GLN A 74 -11.04 19.71 -17.68
N PRO A 75 -11.05 20.97 -17.22
CA PRO A 75 -11.21 21.27 -15.81
C PRO A 75 -12.56 20.78 -15.28
N LEU A 76 -12.58 20.45 -13.98
CA LEU A 76 -13.80 20.07 -13.28
C LEU A 76 -14.85 21.17 -13.42
N SER A 77 -16.12 20.76 -13.60
CA SER A 77 -17.21 21.72 -13.57
C SER A 77 -17.41 22.28 -12.15
N TYR A 78 -18.07 23.44 -12.06
CA TYR A 78 -18.44 24.06 -10.78
C TYR A 78 -19.10 23.05 -9.83
N GLU A 79 -20.13 22.33 -10.31
CA GLU A 79 -20.86 21.34 -9.51
C GLU A 79 -19.94 20.21 -9.00
N GLN A 80 -19.05 19.71 -9.85
CA GLN A 80 -18.13 18.64 -9.46
C GLN A 80 -17.14 19.14 -8.40
N LEU A 81 -16.66 20.36 -8.54
CA LEU A 81 -15.71 20.98 -7.64
C LEU A 81 -16.36 21.29 -6.29
N MET A 82 -17.56 21.89 -6.28
CA MET A 82 -18.35 22.15 -5.08
C MET A 82 -18.71 20.87 -4.32
N ASN A 83 -19.09 19.80 -5.02
CA ASN A 83 -19.39 18.51 -4.39
C ASN A 83 -18.13 17.83 -3.83
N SER A 84 -17.01 17.85 -4.56
CA SER A 84 -15.76 17.23 -4.13
C SER A 84 -15.14 17.90 -2.90
N HIS A 85 -15.39 19.19 -2.71
CA HIS A 85 -14.78 19.99 -1.64
C HIS A 85 -15.78 20.50 -0.60
N ARG A 86 -17.04 20.02 -0.63
CA ARG A 86 -18.15 20.51 0.18
C ARG A 86 -17.80 20.72 1.66
N ASP A 87 -17.35 19.67 2.34
CA ASP A 87 -17.09 19.71 3.79
C ASP A 87 -16.02 20.75 4.16
N ARG A 88 -15.01 20.92 3.29
CA ARG A 88 -13.91 21.85 3.52
C ARG A 88 -14.29 23.30 3.21
N LEU A 89 -15.17 23.51 2.24
CA LEU A 89 -15.76 24.81 1.94
C LEU A 89 -16.65 25.27 3.11
N GLU A 90 -17.43 24.35 3.67
CA GLU A 90 -18.27 24.60 4.86
C GLU A 90 -17.43 24.90 6.11
N GLU A 91 -16.37 24.12 6.38
CA GLU A 91 -15.45 24.36 7.50
C GLU A 91 -14.80 25.74 7.44
N LEU A 92 -14.44 26.20 6.24
CA LEU A 92 -13.81 27.50 6.01
C LEU A 92 -14.82 28.65 5.86
N ASN A 93 -16.12 28.35 5.88
CA ASN A 93 -17.21 29.29 5.64
C ASN A 93 -17.04 30.10 4.34
N ILE A 94 -16.59 29.43 3.27
CA ILE A 94 -16.39 30.00 1.93
C ILE A 94 -17.21 29.21 0.91
N THR A 95 -17.59 29.88 -0.18
CA THR A 95 -18.08 29.25 -1.41
C THR A 95 -17.23 29.73 -2.58
N LEU A 96 -17.50 29.26 -3.79
CA LEU A 96 -16.79 29.70 -4.98
C LEU A 96 -17.75 30.45 -5.90
N CYS A 97 -17.24 31.45 -6.60
CA CYS A 97 -17.99 32.11 -7.66
C CYS A 97 -18.30 31.12 -8.78
N ARG A 98 -19.56 31.10 -9.24
CA ARG A 98 -20.03 30.14 -10.25
C ARG A 98 -19.30 30.22 -11.60
N GLU A 99 -18.82 31.40 -11.96
CA GLU A 99 -18.12 31.64 -13.24
C GLU A 99 -16.60 31.53 -13.16
N CYS A 100 -15.97 32.30 -12.28
CA CYS A 100 -14.51 32.37 -12.21
C CYS A 100 -13.88 31.46 -11.14
N LEU A 101 -14.68 30.71 -10.38
CA LEU A 101 -14.25 29.73 -9.36
C LEU A 101 -13.35 30.30 -8.25
N ILE A 102 -13.33 31.63 -8.07
CA ILE A 102 -12.60 32.25 -6.97
C ILE A 102 -13.37 32.12 -5.65
N PRO A 103 -12.68 31.97 -4.51
CA PRO A 103 -13.33 31.95 -3.21
C PRO A 103 -14.06 33.26 -2.91
N ILE A 104 -15.29 33.14 -2.43
CA ILE A 104 -16.12 34.23 -1.90
C ILE A 104 -16.65 33.80 -0.52
N GLY A 105 -16.97 34.76 0.33
CA GLY A 105 -17.61 34.45 1.62
C GLY A 105 -18.95 33.77 1.39
N SER A 106 -19.38 32.89 2.30
CA SER A 106 -20.71 32.25 2.22
C SER A 106 -21.87 33.26 2.19
N GLU A 107 -21.64 34.47 2.71
CA GLU A 107 -22.57 35.61 2.67
C GLU A 107 -22.54 36.36 1.32
N GLY A 108 -21.56 36.08 0.46
CA GLY A 108 -21.22 36.82 -0.76
C GLY A 108 -22.09 36.52 -1.99
N GLY A 109 -23.20 35.80 -1.86
CA GLY A 109 -24.03 35.39 -3.00
C GLY A 109 -23.38 34.32 -3.90
N GLU A 110 -23.93 34.10 -5.10
CA GLU A 110 -23.44 33.06 -6.04
C GLU A 110 -22.27 33.52 -6.94
N TYR A 111 -22.03 34.83 -7.04
CA TYR A 111 -21.07 35.44 -7.97
C TYR A 111 -20.18 36.44 -7.23
N CYS A 112 -18.93 36.60 -7.68
CA CYS A 112 -18.06 37.64 -7.17
C CYS A 112 -18.44 39.02 -7.75
N ASN A 113 -17.97 40.09 -7.12
CA ASN A 113 -18.25 41.46 -7.55
C ASN A 113 -17.81 41.76 -9.01
N GLU A 114 -16.81 41.03 -9.53
CA GLU A 114 -16.32 41.18 -10.90
C GLU A 114 -17.20 40.46 -11.94
N CYS A 115 -17.90 39.40 -11.54
CA CYS A 115 -18.80 38.62 -12.40
C CYS A 115 -20.27 39.11 -12.32
N ILE A 116 -20.60 39.96 -11.35
CA ILE A 116 -21.94 40.57 -11.22
C ILE A 116 -22.15 41.73 -12.22
N ALA A 117 -21.09 42.19 -12.89
CA ALA A 117 -21.08 43.34 -13.80
C ALA A 117 -21.81 43.10 -15.14
#